data_AF-A0A0Q8CLZ5-F1
#
_entry.id   AF-A0A0Q8CLZ5-F1
#
_cell.length_a   1.000
_cell.length_b   1.000
_cell.length_c   1.000
_cell.angle_alpha   90.00
_cell.angle_beta   90.00
_cell.angle_gamma   90.00
#
_symmetry.space_group_name_H-M   'P 1'
#
loop_
_entity.id
_entity.type
_entity.pdbx_description
1 polymer ?
#
loop_
_entity_poly.entity_id
_entity_poly.type
_entity_poly.pdbx_seq_one_letter_code
_entity_poly.pdbx_strand_id
1 'polypeptide(L)'
;MNFVKLCLKGDVLEEEIDRFVEDWHEGRQGADMQLHEYLGMKWEEYQLWSTTPSVLPFVLTAHKYGTSLKDQLDQDKFAIAARARSVAEATKVEAWLRSVGKI
;
A
#
# COMPACT_ATOMS: atom_id res chain seq x y z
N MET A 1 -7.68 -20.81 -1.09
CA MET A 1 -7.12 -19.70 -1.91
C MET A 1 -7.28 -18.43 -1.08
N ASN A 2 -6.33 -17.50 -1.04
CA ASN A 2 -6.44 -16.29 -0.20
C ASN A 2 -6.48 -15.01 -1.06
N PHE A 3 -6.99 -13.92 -0.50
CA PHE A 3 -7.19 -12.64 -1.20
C PHE A 3 -5.91 -12.13 -1.87
N VAL A 4 -4.80 -12.03 -1.12
CA VAL A 4 -3.52 -11.54 -1.65
C VAL A 4 -3.08 -12.33 -2.89
N LYS A 5 -3.19 -13.68 -2.89
CA LYS A 5 -2.85 -14.49 -4.06
C LYS A 5 -3.75 -14.21 -5.27
N LEU A 6 -5.03 -13.94 -5.04
CA LEU A 6 -5.98 -13.60 -6.10
C LEU A 6 -5.66 -12.22 -6.71
N CYS A 7 -5.34 -11.23 -5.88
CA CYS A 7 -4.87 -9.93 -6.34
C CYS A 7 -3.58 -10.02 -7.16
N LEU A 8 -2.61 -10.83 -6.71
CA LEU A 8 -1.35 -11.00 -7.44
C LEU A 8 -1.52 -11.69 -8.81
N LYS A 9 -2.57 -12.49 -8.98
CA LYS A 9 -2.94 -13.09 -10.27
C LYS A 9 -3.72 -12.15 -11.18
N GLY A 10 -4.28 -11.08 -10.63
CA GLY A 10 -5.21 -10.19 -11.32
C GLY A 10 -6.63 -10.76 -11.41
N ASP A 11 -6.97 -11.77 -10.60
CA ASP A 11 -8.31 -12.37 -10.54
C ASP A 11 -9.30 -11.48 -9.75
N VAL A 12 -8.76 -10.63 -8.86
CA VAL A 12 -9.50 -9.78 -7.92
C VAL A 12 -8.76 -8.44 -7.77
N LEU A 13 -9.49 -7.35 -7.64
CA LEU A 13 -8.94 -6.02 -7.42
C LEU A 13 -8.80 -5.67 -5.93
N GLU A 14 -7.96 -4.67 -5.63
CA GLU A 14 -7.69 -4.24 -4.25
C GLU A 14 -8.95 -3.74 -3.54
N GLU A 15 -9.84 -3.10 -4.29
CA GLU A 15 -11.11 -2.55 -3.85
C GLU A 15 -12.13 -3.63 -3.44
N GLU A 16 -11.92 -4.87 -3.87
CA GLU A 16 -12.80 -5.99 -3.51
C GLU A 16 -12.51 -6.56 -2.12
N ILE A 17 -11.50 -6.06 -1.41
CA ILE A 17 -11.14 -6.55 -0.07
C ILE A 17 -12.31 -6.50 0.92
N ASP A 18 -13.17 -5.49 0.82
CA ASP A 18 -14.34 -5.33 1.71
C ASP A 18 -15.32 -6.48 1.53
N ARG A 19 -15.49 -6.98 0.30
CA ARG A 19 -16.33 -8.13 0.00
C ARG A 19 -15.76 -9.41 0.61
N PHE A 20 -14.43 -9.56 0.63
CA PHE A 20 -13.79 -10.71 1.28
C PHE A 20 -13.98 -10.68 2.79
N VAL A 21 -13.90 -9.49 3.40
CA VAL A 21 -14.16 -9.30 4.83
C VAL A 21 -15.62 -9.63 5.16
N GLU A 22 -16.56 -9.17 4.33
CA GLU A 22 -17.99 -9.46 4.47
C GLU A 22 -18.28 -10.97 4.32
N ASP A 23 -17.74 -11.62 3.27
CA ASP A 23 -17.86 -13.06 3.06
C ASP A 23 -17.34 -13.88 4.25
N TRP A 24 -16.25 -13.42 4.88
CA TRP A 24 -15.71 -14.03 6.09
C TRP A 24 -16.62 -13.82 7.30
N HIS A 25 -17.13 -12.60 7.50
CA HIS A 25 -18.05 -12.29 8.60
C HIS A 25 -19.35 -13.07 8.53
N GLU A 26 -19.88 -13.30 7.33
CA GLU A 26 -21.12 -14.05 7.12
C GLU A 26 -20.89 -15.57 7.06
N GLY A 27 -19.65 -16.01 7.24
CA GLY A 27 -19.27 -17.42 7.21
C GLY A 27 -19.45 -18.08 5.84
N ARG A 28 -19.58 -17.29 4.77
CA ARG A 28 -19.67 -17.80 3.39
C ARG A 28 -18.35 -18.40 2.93
N GLN A 29 -17.24 -17.81 3.35
CA GLN A 29 -15.88 -18.26 3.03
C GLN A 29 -14.94 -18.08 4.23
N GLY A 30 -13.94 -18.97 4.38
CA GLY A 30 -12.91 -18.83 5.41
C GLY A 30 -13.41 -18.94 6.86
N ALA A 31 -14.59 -19.54 7.09
CA ALA A 31 -15.19 -19.71 8.41
C ALA A 31 -14.35 -20.57 9.38
N ASP A 32 -13.44 -21.38 8.85
CA ASP A 32 -12.50 -22.24 9.56
C ASP A 32 -11.12 -21.59 9.79
N MET A 33 -10.92 -20.35 9.32
CA MET A 33 -9.64 -19.65 9.35
C MET A 33 -9.77 -18.28 10.02
N GLN A 34 -8.67 -17.77 10.55
CA GLN A 34 -8.64 -16.38 11.00
C GLN A 34 -8.64 -15.44 9.78
N LEU A 35 -9.24 -14.25 9.92
CA LEU A 35 -9.38 -13.30 8.81
C LEU A 35 -8.02 -12.96 8.15
N HIS A 36 -6.95 -12.79 8.92
CA HIS A 36 -5.61 -12.52 8.36
C HIS A 36 -5.12 -13.67 7.46
N GLU A 37 -5.40 -14.93 7.82
CA GLU A 37 -5.03 -16.11 7.03
C GLU A 37 -5.87 -16.19 5.75
N TYR A 38 -7.17 -15.88 5.86
CA TYR A 38 -8.08 -15.84 4.73
C TYR A 38 -7.73 -14.72 3.73
N LEU A 39 -7.30 -13.55 4.24
CA LEU A 39 -6.78 -12.48 3.42
C LEU A 39 -5.38 -12.80 2.85
N GLY A 40 -4.64 -13.71 3.49
CA GLY A 40 -3.28 -14.07 3.08
C GLY A 40 -2.21 -13.10 3.58
N MET A 41 -2.51 -12.39 4.65
CA MET A 41 -1.61 -11.45 5.30
C MET A 41 -0.93 -12.12 6.50
N LYS A 42 0.29 -11.70 6.80
CA LYS A 42 0.89 -11.98 8.11
C LYS A 42 0.16 -11.18 9.18
N TRP A 43 0.25 -11.63 10.43
CA TRP A 43 -0.38 -10.94 11.56
C TRP A 43 0.00 -9.46 11.64
N GLU A 44 1.29 -9.14 11.47
CA GLU A 44 1.82 -7.78 11.48
C GLU A 44 1.24 -6.90 10.36
N GLU A 45 1.07 -7.47 9.17
CA GLU A 45 0.52 -6.79 7.99
C GLU A 45 -0.97 -6.50 8.22
N TYR A 46 -1.71 -7.48 8.73
CA TYR A 46 -3.12 -7.35 9.08
C TYR A 46 -3.36 -6.33 10.19
N GLN A 47 -2.54 -6.33 11.25
CA GLN A 47 -2.63 -5.32 12.31
C GLN A 47 -2.44 -3.90 11.76
N LEU A 48 -1.48 -3.71 10.86
CA LEU A 48 -1.27 -2.39 10.26
C LEU A 48 -2.42 -2.02 9.33
N TRP A 49 -2.82 -2.93 8.44
CA TRP A 49 -3.90 -2.69 7.49
C TRP A 49 -5.25 -2.39 8.18
N SER A 50 -5.60 -3.13 9.23
CA SER A 50 -6.85 -2.91 9.98
C SER A 50 -6.94 -1.52 10.62
N THR A 51 -5.81 -0.89 10.92
CA THR A 51 -5.75 0.49 11.45
C THR A 51 -5.54 1.53 10.36
N THR A 52 -4.97 1.14 9.22
CA THR A 52 -4.59 2.03 8.11
C THR A 52 -4.85 1.31 6.77
N PRO A 53 -6.08 1.34 6.23
CA PRO A 53 -6.41 0.60 5.02
C PRO A 53 -5.57 0.97 3.78
N SER A 54 -5.05 2.20 3.73
CA SER A 54 -4.20 2.69 2.65
C SER A 54 -2.85 1.97 2.54
N VAL A 55 -2.48 1.10 3.49
CA VAL A 55 -1.26 0.29 3.38
C VAL A 55 -1.41 -0.93 2.48
N LEU A 56 -2.64 -1.27 2.05
CA LEU A 56 -2.92 -2.48 1.26
C LEU A 56 -2.05 -2.59 -0.01
N PRO A 57 -1.83 -1.54 -0.82
CA PRO A 57 -0.98 -1.63 -2.00
C PRO A 57 0.47 -1.99 -1.64
N PHE A 58 0.96 -1.55 -0.47
CA PHE A 58 2.31 -1.87 0.01
C PHE A 58 2.41 -3.32 0.48
N VAL A 59 1.33 -3.86 1.09
CA VAL A 59 1.24 -5.29 1.42
C VAL A 59 1.30 -6.12 0.14
N LEU A 60 0.47 -5.80 -0.86
CA LEU A 60 0.48 -6.52 -2.13
C LEU A 60 1.83 -6.43 -2.84
N THR A 61 2.46 -5.26 -2.84
CA THR A 61 3.80 -5.05 -3.40
C THR A 61 4.86 -5.88 -2.67
N ALA A 62 4.83 -5.92 -1.33
CA ALA A 62 5.74 -6.71 -0.53
C ALA A 62 5.64 -8.21 -0.85
N HIS A 63 4.42 -8.73 -0.97
CA HIS A 63 4.19 -10.12 -1.38
C HIS A 63 4.61 -10.40 -2.83
N LYS A 64 4.37 -9.46 -3.75
CA LYS A 64 4.76 -9.59 -5.16
C LYS A 64 6.27 -9.73 -5.34
N TYR A 65 7.05 -8.94 -4.60
CA TYR A 65 8.51 -8.89 -4.72
C TYR A 65 9.24 -9.72 -3.65
N GLY A 66 8.52 -10.36 -2.74
CA GLY A 66 9.11 -11.12 -1.63
C GLY A 66 9.89 -10.26 -0.64
N THR A 67 9.54 -8.97 -0.51
CA THR A 67 10.17 -8.02 0.43
C THR A 67 9.34 -7.89 1.71
N SER A 68 9.87 -7.23 2.74
CA SER A 68 9.06 -6.93 3.93
C SER A 68 8.18 -5.68 3.72
N LEU A 69 7.04 -5.62 4.41
CA LEU A 69 6.17 -4.43 4.41
C LEU A 69 6.90 -3.20 4.96
N LYS A 70 7.77 -3.39 5.97
CA LYS A 70 8.60 -2.33 6.54
C LYS A 70 9.50 -1.71 5.47
N ASP A 71 10.19 -2.53 4.68
CA ASP A 71 11.08 -2.03 3.62
C ASP A 71 10.32 -1.21 2.59
N GLN A 72 9.10 -1.63 2.23
CA GLN A 72 8.26 -0.88 1.29
C GLN A 72 7.81 0.48 1.83
N LEU A 73 7.38 0.53 3.09
CA LEU A 73 6.99 1.78 3.72
C LEU A 73 8.16 2.74 3.91
N ASP A 74 9.35 2.22 4.23
CA ASP A 74 10.55 3.03 4.38
C ASP A 74 11.02 3.56 3.00
N GLN A 75 10.98 2.74 1.95
CA GLN A 75 11.25 3.19 0.58
C GLN A 75 10.30 4.31 0.12
N ASP A 76 9.01 4.20 0.42
CA ASP A 76 8.03 5.23 0.06
C ASP A 76 8.27 6.54 0.81
N LYS A 77 8.59 6.49 2.11
CA LYS A 77 9.00 7.68 2.87
C LYS A 77 10.22 8.36 2.26
N PHE A 78 11.22 7.59 1.84
CA PHE A 78 12.39 8.15 1.14
C PHE A 78 12.01 8.77 -0.20
N ALA A 79 11.12 8.14 -0.97
CA ALA A 79 10.63 8.68 -2.24
C ALA A 79 9.85 9.99 -2.04
N ILE A 80 8.97 10.07 -1.04
CA ILE A 80 8.24 11.29 -0.67
C ILE A 80 9.21 12.39 -0.24
N ALA A 81 10.20 12.08 0.60
CA ALA A 81 11.20 13.05 1.04
C ALA A 81 12.05 13.58 -0.12
N ALA A 82 12.47 12.70 -1.04
CA ALA A 82 13.20 13.08 -2.25
C ALA A 82 12.36 13.98 -3.18
N ARG A 83 11.08 13.65 -3.39
CA ARG A 83 10.14 14.46 -4.17
C ARG A 83 9.93 15.84 -3.54
N ALA A 84 9.67 15.92 -2.24
CA ALA A 84 9.49 17.19 -1.53
C ALA A 84 10.71 18.10 -1.66
N ARG A 85 11.93 17.54 -1.55
CA ARG A 85 13.17 18.29 -1.80
C ARG A 85 13.23 18.82 -3.24
N SER A 86 12.91 17.99 -4.23
CA SER A 86 12.95 18.41 -5.64
C SER A 86 11.97 19.55 -5.95
N VAL A 87 10.76 19.52 -5.37
CA VAL A 87 9.77 20.60 -5.50
C VAL A 87 10.28 21.89 -4.87
N ALA A 88 10.81 21.81 -3.64
CA ALA A 88 11.36 23.00 -2.96
C ALA A 88 12.53 23.62 -3.73
N GLU A 89 13.42 22.81 -4.31
CA GLU A 89 14.52 23.31 -5.15
C GLU A 89 13.99 23.93 -6.45
N ALA A 90 12.99 23.32 -7.10
CA ALA A 90 12.35 23.91 -8.28
C ALA A 90 11.71 25.27 -7.97
N THR A 91 11.01 25.40 -6.83
CA THR A 91 10.42 26.67 -6.40
C THR A 91 11.48 27.75 -6.14
N LYS A 92 12.64 27.40 -5.58
CA LYS A 92 13.76 28.34 -5.39
C LYS A 92 14.32 28.82 -6.72
N VAL A 93 14.49 27.92 -7.68
CA VAL A 93 14.97 28.27 -9.03
C VAL A 93 13.97 29.18 -9.73
N GLU A 94 12.67 28.89 -9.65
CA GLU A 94 11.62 29.74 -10.21
C GLU A 94 11.60 31.14 -9.58
N ALA A 95 11.68 31.21 -8.24
CA ALA A 95 11.75 32.49 -7.53
C ALA A 95 12.97 33.33 -7.93
N TRP A 96 14.12 32.67 -8.13
CA TRP A 96 15.31 33.34 -8.65
C TRP A 96 15.14 33.82 -10.09
N LEU A 97 14.59 32.99 -10.98
CA LEU A 97 14.35 33.36 -12.38
C LEU A 97 13.40 34.57 -12.51
N ARG A 98 12.37 34.66 -11.65
CA ARG A 98 11.49 35.83 -11.55
C ARG A 98 12.22 37.07 -11.05
N SER A 99 13.12 36.94 -10.06
CA SER A 99 13.85 38.09 -9.51
C SER A 99 14.89 38.66 -10.46
N VAL A 100 15.48 37.82 -11.33
CA VAL A 100 16.40 38.26 -12.38
C VAL A 100 15.72 38.63 -13.71
N GLY A 101 14.38 38.62 -13.76
CA GLY A 101 13.59 39.02 -14.92
C GLY A 101 13.71 38.11 -16.14
N LYS A 102 14.02 36.82 -15.93
CA LYS A 102 14.16 35.83 -17.01
C LYS A 102 12.86 35.07 -17.33
N ILE A 103 11.84 35.25 -16.50
CA ILE A 103 10.44 34.82 -16.67
C ILE A 103 9.50 35.79 -15.94
#